data_AF-A0A7L5ABF3-F1
#
_entry.id   AF-A0A7L5ABF3-F1
#
_cell.length_a   1.000
_cell.length_b   1.000
_cell.length_c   1.000
_cell.angle_alpha   90.00
_cell.angle_beta   90.00
_cell.angle_gamma   90.00
#
_symmetry.space_group_name_H-M   'P 1'
#
loop_
_entity.id
_entity.type
_entity.pdbx_description
1 polymer ?
#
loop_
_entity_poly.entity_id
_entity_poly.type
_entity_poly.pdbx_seq_one_letter_code
_entity_poly.pdbx_strand_id
1 'polypeptide(L)'
;MNVMKKYFAAALLAVVFLGTAGTVWAQAVDDSGRETTPAAVSPEKNQQEKDENYAFKHSAGVVALGRMLGMNAEVAATTFEIANFVVLAGLVGFGMMKILPKTFRGRSAAIQKHLVDARVATEEASKRLSSVEARLAKLDGEIAAMKAQADKDAAADEARIKASVEEEKHKILTAAEQEIAAASVLAKRQLQAYAAELAIDQAARKLVVTAETDRLLVQAFAARLTGDSTKGGQN
;
A
#
# COMPACT_ATOMS: atom_id res chain seq x y z
N MET A 1 -17.44 47.95 -13.37
CA MET A 1 -18.54 48.28 -14.30
C MET A 1 -18.50 47.48 -15.63
N ASN A 2 -17.90 46.28 -15.67
CA ASN A 2 -17.75 45.48 -16.91
C ASN A 2 -18.36 44.05 -16.83
N VAL A 3 -19.07 43.73 -15.75
CA VAL A 3 -19.65 42.39 -15.53
C VAL A 3 -21.10 42.33 -16.01
N MET A 4 -21.86 43.44 -15.92
CA MET A 4 -23.26 43.52 -16.33
C MET A 4 -23.49 43.46 -17.86
N LYS A 5 -22.51 43.93 -18.67
CA LYS A 5 -22.58 43.85 -20.15
C LYS A 5 -22.35 42.44 -20.70
N LYS A 6 -21.71 41.53 -19.94
CA LYS A 6 -21.44 40.16 -20.39
C LYS A 6 -22.64 39.23 -20.22
N TYR A 7 -23.49 39.48 -19.23
CA TYR A 7 -24.72 38.70 -19.03
C TYR A 7 -25.85 39.10 -19.98
N PHE A 8 -25.89 40.37 -20.42
CA PHE A 8 -26.86 40.83 -21.43
C PHE A 8 -26.63 40.23 -22.83
N ALA A 9 -25.38 39.92 -23.18
CA ALA A 9 -25.05 39.26 -24.45
C ALA A 9 -25.24 37.72 -24.40
N ALA A 10 -25.26 37.11 -23.21
CA ALA A 10 -25.51 35.69 -23.02
C ALA A 10 -27.00 35.35 -22.88
N ALA A 11 -27.82 36.27 -22.38
CA ALA A 11 -29.25 36.07 -22.19
C ALA A 11 -30.07 36.01 -23.49
N LEU A 12 -29.54 36.56 -24.60
CA LEU A 12 -30.21 36.54 -25.91
C LEU A 12 -29.93 35.27 -26.74
N LEU A 13 -29.07 34.36 -26.25
CA LEU A 13 -28.70 33.12 -26.96
C LEU A 13 -29.25 31.85 -26.29
N ALA A 14 -30.03 31.98 -25.21
CA ALA A 14 -30.56 30.85 -24.44
C ALA A 14 -32.01 30.44 -24.80
N VAL A 15 -32.69 31.14 -25.72
CA VAL A 15 -34.12 30.88 -26.04
C VAL A 15 -34.33 29.93 -27.24
N VAL A 16 -33.27 29.45 -27.90
CA VAL A 16 -33.41 28.62 -29.12
C VAL A 16 -33.06 27.13 -28.92
N PHE A 17 -32.77 26.68 -27.69
CA PHE A 17 -32.38 25.27 -27.43
C PHE A 17 -33.33 24.46 -26.53
N LEU A 18 -34.57 24.91 -26.30
CA LEU A 18 -35.62 24.07 -25.71
C LEU A 18 -36.75 23.89 -26.73
N GLY A 19 -36.86 22.72 -27.35
CA GLY A 19 -38.00 22.47 -28.21
C GLY A 19 -38.09 21.19 -29.03
N THR A 20 -37.09 20.31 -29.11
CA THR A 20 -37.29 18.98 -29.74
C THR A 20 -36.33 17.93 -29.17
N ALA A 21 -36.77 17.21 -28.13
CA ALA A 21 -36.29 15.87 -27.83
C ALA A 21 -37.49 15.06 -27.34
N GLY A 22 -37.85 14.05 -28.11
CA GLY A 22 -38.96 13.16 -27.83
C GLY A 22 -38.79 12.42 -26.50
N THR A 23 -39.89 12.41 -25.76
CA THR A 23 -40.47 11.26 -25.04
C THR A 23 -39.61 9.99 -24.93
N VAL A 24 -39.13 9.71 -23.73
CA VAL A 24 -39.16 8.35 -23.15
C VAL A 24 -39.68 8.50 -21.72
N TRP A 25 -40.97 8.21 -21.53
CA TRP A 25 -41.55 8.04 -20.20
C TRP A 25 -41.74 6.55 -19.94
N ALA A 26 -41.27 6.16 -18.75
CA ALA A 26 -41.34 4.83 -18.19
C ALA A 26 -42.80 4.43 -17.90
N GLN A 27 -43.07 3.16 -18.13
CA GLN A 27 -44.34 2.51 -17.91
C GLN A 27 -44.46 2.14 -16.43
N ALA A 28 -45.47 2.66 -15.72
CA ALA A 28 -45.92 2.11 -14.44
C ALA A 28 -47.34 2.59 -14.06
N VAL A 29 -48.26 1.62 -14.05
CA VAL A 29 -49.30 1.36 -13.02
C VAL A 29 -50.63 2.13 -13.06
N ASP A 30 -51.66 1.29 -12.98
CA ASP A 30 -53.07 1.44 -12.56
C ASP A 30 -54.05 2.22 -13.43
N ASP A 31 -54.83 1.44 -14.19
CA ASP A 31 -56.15 1.80 -14.68
C ASP A 31 -57.20 1.27 -13.68
N SER A 32 -57.73 2.18 -12.86
CA SER A 32 -58.96 1.95 -12.10
C SER A 32 -60.06 2.78 -12.75
N GLY A 33 -61.06 2.07 -13.27
CA GLY A 33 -62.03 2.64 -14.18
C GLY A 33 -62.97 3.67 -13.58
N ARG A 34 -63.60 4.43 -14.48
CA ARG A 34 -65.06 4.61 -14.56
C ARG A 34 -65.40 5.55 -15.72
N GLU A 35 -66.10 4.96 -16.68
CA GLU A 35 -67.29 5.46 -17.39
C GLU A 35 -67.56 6.97 -17.45
N THR A 36 -67.82 7.50 -18.65
CA THR A 36 -69.19 7.78 -19.13
C THR A 36 -69.22 8.30 -20.58
N THR A 37 -69.90 7.53 -21.42
CA THR A 37 -70.75 7.86 -22.59
C THR A 37 -70.58 9.19 -23.34
N PRO A 38 -70.41 9.17 -24.68
CA PRO A 38 -70.58 10.33 -25.55
C PRO A 38 -72.04 10.44 -26.05
N ALA A 39 -72.67 11.59 -25.80
CA ALA A 39 -73.89 12.00 -26.47
C ALA A 39 -73.55 12.82 -27.74
N ALA A 40 -74.34 12.61 -28.77
CA ALA A 40 -74.09 12.97 -30.15
C ALA A 40 -74.47 14.41 -30.55
N VAL A 41 -74.09 14.73 -31.80
CA VAL A 41 -74.78 15.60 -32.80
C VAL A 41 -74.11 16.96 -33.14
N SER A 42 -73.67 17.03 -34.41
CA SER A 42 -73.25 18.15 -35.28
C SER A 42 -74.32 19.26 -35.45
N PRO A 43 -74.21 20.33 -36.31
CA PRO A 43 -73.17 20.72 -37.28
C PRO A 43 -72.80 22.24 -37.36
N GLU A 44 -71.82 22.52 -38.23
CA GLU A 44 -71.30 23.76 -38.84
C GLU A 44 -71.97 25.15 -38.62
N LYS A 45 -71.11 26.17 -38.40
CA LYS A 45 -71.25 27.49 -39.06
C LYS A 45 -69.92 28.28 -39.12
N ASN A 46 -69.55 28.67 -40.33
CA ASN A 46 -68.44 29.56 -40.70
C ASN A 46 -68.29 30.81 -39.81
N GLN A 47 -67.05 31.07 -39.37
CA GLN A 47 -66.48 32.43 -39.32
C GLN A 47 -64.95 32.37 -39.23
N GLN A 48 -64.31 33.06 -40.18
CA GLN A 48 -62.87 33.30 -40.28
C GLN A 48 -62.36 34.05 -39.04
N GLU A 49 -61.32 33.51 -38.41
CA GLU A 49 -60.42 34.26 -37.53
C GLU A 49 -59.02 33.61 -37.62
N LYS A 50 -57.88 34.30 -37.68
CA LYS A 50 -57.50 35.71 -37.85
C LYS A 50 -55.99 35.62 -38.10
N ASP A 51 -55.50 36.06 -39.25
CA ASP A 51 -54.06 36.15 -39.50
C ASP A 51 -53.45 37.21 -38.57
N GLU A 52 -52.82 36.77 -37.48
CA GLU A 52 -52.12 37.62 -36.49
C GLU A 52 -51.03 38.52 -37.14
N ASN A 53 -50.61 38.18 -38.37
CA ASN A 53 -49.59 38.87 -39.14
C ASN A 53 -50.08 40.17 -39.83
N TYR A 54 -51.39 40.43 -39.91
CA TYR A 54 -51.93 41.66 -40.52
C TYR A 54 -51.75 42.91 -39.65
N ALA A 55 -51.74 42.76 -38.33
CA ALA A 55 -51.61 43.89 -37.40
C ALA A 55 -50.20 44.51 -37.39
N PHE A 56 -49.15 43.70 -37.64
CA PHE A 56 -47.77 44.17 -37.68
C PHE A 56 -47.42 44.91 -38.99
N LYS A 57 -48.11 44.61 -40.08
CA LYS A 57 -47.91 45.23 -41.40
C LYS A 57 -48.47 46.66 -41.52
N HIS A 58 -49.20 47.13 -40.50
CA HIS A 58 -49.83 48.47 -40.49
C HIS A 58 -49.44 49.31 -39.26
N SER A 59 -48.22 49.16 -38.74
CA SER A 59 -47.74 50.12 -37.73
C SER A 59 -47.61 51.53 -38.33
N ALA A 60 -47.99 52.55 -37.55
CA ALA A 60 -48.11 53.94 -38.03
C ALA A 60 -46.81 54.49 -38.67
N GLY A 61 -45.64 53.98 -38.30
CA GLY A 61 -44.37 54.32 -38.94
C GLY A 61 -44.19 53.73 -40.34
N VAL A 62 -44.65 52.50 -40.59
CA VAL A 62 -44.51 51.80 -41.87
C VAL A 62 -45.48 52.35 -42.92
N VAL A 63 -46.68 52.76 -42.51
CA VAL A 63 -47.68 53.37 -43.40
C VAL A 63 -47.34 54.83 -43.73
N ALA A 64 -46.76 55.58 -42.78
CA ALA A 64 -46.33 56.96 -43.00
C ALA A 64 -45.16 57.05 -44.00
N LEU A 65 -44.19 56.13 -43.90
CA LEU A 65 -43.06 56.07 -44.82
C LEU A 65 -43.49 55.62 -46.22
N GLY A 66 -44.46 54.70 -46.31
CA GLY A 66 -45.01 54.22 -47.59
C GLY A 66 -45.78 55.28 -48.39
N ARG A 67 -46.52 56.17 -47.73
CA ARG A 67 -47.22 57.28 -48.41
C ARG A 67 -46.28 58.35 -48.96
N MET A 68 -45.11 58.55 -48.37
CA MET A 68 -44.16 59.58 -48.79
C MET A 68 -43.34 59.16 -50.03
N LEU A 69 -43.20 57.86 -50.28
CA LEU A 69 -42.36 57.28 -51.34
C LEU A 69 -43.14 56.68 -52.53
N GLY A 70 -44.47 56.74 -52.53
CA GLY A 70 -45.28 56.32 -53.69
C GLY A 70 -45.18 54.84 -54.05
N MET A 71 -45.03 53.94 -53.06
CA MET A 71 -45.01 52.49 -53.26
C MET A 71 -45.97 51.77 -52.29
N ASN A 72 -46.64 50.72 -52.80
CA ASN A 72 -47.64 49.91 -52.09
C ASN A 72 -47.10 49.38 -50.75
N ALA A 73 -47.90 49.54 -49.68
CA ALA A 73 -47.52 49.25 -48.30
C ALA A 73 -47.02 47.81 -48.06
N GLU A 74 -47.45 46.85 -48.89
CA GLU A 74 -47.00 45.45 -48.82
C GLU A 74 -45.55 45.27 -49.28
N VAL A 75 -45.11 45.96 -50.33
CA VAL A 75 -43.72 45.87 -50.85
C VAL A 75 -42.76 46.57 -49.89
N ALA A 76 -43.19 47.67 -49.26
CA ALA A 76 -42.38 48.38 -48.27
C ALA A 76 -42.17 47.54 -47.00
N ALA A 77 -43.21 46.85 -46.51
CA ALA A 77 -43.11 45.98 -45.34
C ALA A 77 -42.18 44.78 -45.57
N THR A 78 -42.31 44.07 -46.71
CA THR A 78 -41.43 42.95 -47.04
C THR A 78 -39.99 43.40 -47.30
N THR A 79 -39.78 44.56 -47.93
CA THR A 79 -38.43 45.12 -48.13
C THR A 79 -37.77 45.46 -46.80
N PHE A 80 -38.52 46.03 -45.85
CA PHE A 80 -37.99 46.36 -44.52
C PHE A 80 -37.67 45.10 -43.71
N GLU A 81 -38.48 44.05 -43.80
CA GLU A 81 -38.23 42.76 -43.16
C GLU A 81 -36.96 42.08 -43.70
N ILE A 82 -36.80 42.04 -45.03
CA ILE A 82 -35.60 41.51 -45.69
C ILE A 82 -34.37 42.36 -45.33
N ALA A 83 -34.47 43.69 -45.37
CA ALA A 83 -33.37 44.57 -45.00
C ALA A 83 -32.95 44.36 -43.54
N ASN A 84 -33.90 44.25 -42.61
CA ASN A 84 -33.63 43.96 -41.21
C ASN A 84 -32.98 42.58 -41.02
N PHE A 85 -33.45 41.56 -41.74
CA PHE A 85 -32.85 40.22 -41.72
C PHE A 85 -31.41 40.24 -42.24
N VAL A 86 -31.14 40.94 -43.34
CA VAL A 86 -29.77 41.07 -43.90
C VAL A 86 -28.86 41.81 -42.92
N VAL A 87 -29.33 42.88 -42.28
CA VAL A 87 -28.56 43.61 -41.26
C VAL A 87 -28.28 42.72 -40.05
N LEU A 88 -29.28 41.98 -39.56
CA LEU A 88 -29.11 41.05 -38.44
C LEU A 88 -28.19 39.88 -38.80
N ALA A 89 -28.38 39.25 -39.96
CA ALA A 89 -27.55 38.16 -40.45
C ALA A 89 -26.11 38.62 -40.70
N GLY A 90 -25.92 39.85 -41.20
CA GLY A 90 -24.60 40.48 -41.33
C GLY A 90 -23.92 40.69 -39.98
N LEU A 91 -24.65 41.19 -38.99
CA LEU A 91 -24.13 41.42 -37.63
C LEU A 91 -23.79 40.10 -36.91
N VAL A 92 -24.65 39.09 -37.02
CA VAL A 92 -24.42 37.74 -36.47
C VAL A 92 -23.27 37.06 -37.20
N GLY A 93 -23.25 37.11 -38.53
CA GLY A 93 -22.19 36.54 -39.37
C GLY A 93 -20.83 37.18 -39.08
N PHE A 94 -20.76 38.50 -38.92
CA PHE A 94 -19.55 39.21 -38.54
C PHE A 94 -19.06 38.81 -37.14
N GLY A 95 -19.97 38.69 -36.17
CA GLY A 95 -19.65 38.21 -34.82
C GLY A 95 -19.12 36.77 -34.83
N MET A 96 -19.78 35.88 -35.58
CA MET A 96 -19.41 34.48 -35.72
C MET A 96 -18.04 34.33 -36.37
N MET A 97 -17.79 35.06 -37.47
CA MET A 97 -16.53 35.01 -38.20
C MET A 97 -15.34 35.54 -37.37
N LYS A 98 -15.60 36.43 -36.40
CA LYS A 98 -14.56 36.92 -35.49
C LYS A 98 -14.27 35.95 -34.34
N ILE A 99 -15.25 35.19 -33.86
CA ILE A 99 -15.14 34.37 -32.63
C ILE A 99 -14.78 32.91 -32.92
N LEU A 100 -15.40 32.27 -33.92
CA LEU A 100 -15.17 30.85 -34.27
C LEU A 100 -13.71 30.50 -34.56
N PRO A 101 -12.96 31.24 -35.40
CA PRO A 101 -11.59 30.83 -35.70
C PRO A 101 -10.69 30.88 -34.46
N LYS A 102 -11.00 31.73 -33.47
CA LYS A 102 -10.22 31.80 -32.22
C LYS A 102 -10.51 30.62 -31.30
N THR A 103 -11.77 30.18 -31.19
CA THR A 103 -12.15 29.05 -30.33
C THR A 103 -11.71 27.71 -30.91
N PHE A 104 -11.84 27.50 -32.23
CA PHE A 104 -11.35 26.29 -32.88
C PHE A 104 -9.83 26.17 -32.81
N ARG A 105 -9.07 27.26 -33.06
CA ARG A 105 -7.61 27.26 -32.89
C ARG A 105 -7.18 26.93 -31.46
N GLY A 106 -7.86 27.47 -30.45
CA GLY A 106 -7.61 27.16 -29.04
C GLY A 106 -7.85 25.69 -28.70
N ARG A 107 -8.95 25.11 -29.21
CA ARG A 107 -9.26 23.67 -29.02
C ARG A 107 -8.27 22.77 -29.75
N SER A 108 -7.90 23.07 -30.99
CA SER A 108 -6.90 22.29 -31.73
C SER A 108 -5.53 22.33 -31.06
N ALA A 109 -5.09 23.50 -30.57
CA ALA A 109 -3.85 23.63 -29.82
C ALA A 109 -3.89 22.86 -28.50
N ALA A 110 -5.02 22.87 -27.78
CA ALA A 110 -5.20 22.08 -26.56
C ALA A 110 -5.14 20.57 -26.86
N ILE A 111 -5.82 20.09 -27.90
CA ILE A 111 -5.80 18.68 -28.30
C ILE A 111 -4.38 18.25 -28.69
N GLN A 112 -3.67 19.06 -29.48
CA GLN A 112 -2.28 18.77 -29.84
C GLN A 112 -1.38 18.70 -28.60
N LYS A 113 -1.55 19.63 -27.65
CA LYS A 113 -0.83 19.60 -26.39
C LYS A 113 -1.14 18.33 -25.59
N HIS A 114 -2.42 17.98 -25.43
CA HIS A 114 -2.81 16.78 -24.68
C HIS A 114 -2.29 15.49 -25.33
N LEU A 115 -2.23 15.41 -26.67
CA LEU A 115 -1.62 14.27 -27.37
C LEU A 115 -0.12 14.17 -27.11
N VAL A 116 0.60 15.30 -27.10
CA VAL A 116 2.03 15.32 -26.78
C VAL A 116 2.25 14.94 -25.33
N ASP A 117 1.50 15.55 -24.40
CA ASP A 117 1.58 15.25 -22.97
C ASP A 117 1.29 13.77 -22.68
N ALA A 118 0.27 13.20 -23.34
CA ALA A 118 -0.07 11.77 -23.22
C ALA A 118 1.03 10.85 -23.76
N ARG A 119 1.68 11.21 -24.88
CA ARG A 119 2.83 10.46 -25.41
C ARG A 119 4.01 10.50 -24.45
N VAL A 120 4.34 11.68 -23.92
CA VAL A 120 5.43 11.84 -22.95
C VAL A 120 5.14 11.05 -21.68
N ALA A 121 3.92 11.13 -21.14
CA ALA A 121 3.52 10.36 -19.97
C ALA A 121 3.61 8.84 -20.20
N THR A 122 3.24 8.37 -21.40
CA THR A 122 3.33 6.96 -21.78
C THR A 122 4.79 6.52 -21.89
N GLU A 123 5.64 7.32 -22.54
CA GLU A 123 7.07 7.04 -22.66
C GLU A 123 7.75 6.99 -21.28
N GLU A 124 7.41 7.92 -20.39
CA GLU A 124 7.91 7.93 -19.02
C GLU A 124 7.43 6.70 -18.22
N ALA A 125 6.16 6.33 -18.35
CA ALA A 125 5.62 5.13 -17.73
C ALA A 125 6.31 3.86 -18.24
N SER A 126 6.54 3.75 -19.55
CA SER A 126 7.28 2.64 -20.16
C SER A 126 8.73 2.58 -19.67
N LYS A 127 9.42 3.73 -19.57
CA LYS A 127 10.78 3.79 -18.99
C LYS A 127 10.79 3.32 -17.54
N ARG A 128 9.85 3.79 -16.71
CA ARG A 128 9.72 3.36 -15.32
C ARG A 128 9.45 1.87 -15.22
N LEU A 129 8.54 1.33 -16.02
CA LEU A 129 8.25 -0.11 -16.09
C LEU A 129 9.52 -0.92 -16.42
N SER A 130 10.21 -0.57 -17.50
CA SER A 130 11.44 -1.28 -17.91
C SER A 130 12.53 -1.23 -16.82
N SER A 131 12.62 -0.12 -16.08
CA SER A 131 13.58 0.01 -14.97
C SER A 131 13.22 -0.89 -13.78
N VAL A 132 11.93 -1.08 -13.52
CA VAL A 132 11.44 -1.97 -12.45
C VAL A 132 11.65 -3.42 -12.86
N GLU A 133 11.32 -3.79 -14.10
CA GLU A 133 11.55 -5.13 -14.64
C GLU A 133 13.05 -5.51 -14.59
N ALA A 134 13.94 -4.59 -15.00
CA ALA A 134 15.38 -4.81 -14.91
C ALA A 134 15.85 -5.00 -13.45
N ARG A 135 15.28 -4.26 -12.50
CA ARG A 135 15.57 -4.43 -11.07
C ARG A 135 15.06 -5.76 -10.55
N LEU A 136 13.85 -6.18 -10.92
CA LEU A 136 13.27 -7.46 -10.53
C LEU A 136 14.11 -8.63 -11.07
N ALA A 137 14.49 -8.59 -12.35
CA ALA A 137 15.36 -9.61 -12.95
C ALA A 137 16.73 -9.71 -12.24
N LYS A 138 17.28 -8.58 -11.77
CA LYS A 138 18.52 -8.57 -10.97
C LYS A 138 18.30 -9.19 -9.58
N LEU A 139 17.18 -8.88 -8.93
CA LEU A 139 16.85 -9.41 -7.61
C LEU A 139 16.70 -10.94 -7.62
N ASP A 140 16.13 -11.52 -8.67
CA ASP A 140 16.04 -12.99 -8.78
C ASP A 140 17.43 -13.65 -8.77
N GLY A 141 18.40 -13.07 -9.47
CA GLY A 141 19.79 -13.51 -9.45
C GLY A 141 20.47 -13.31 -8.09
N GLU A 142 20.24 -12.17 -7.44
CA GLU A 142 20.76 -11.89 -6.10
C GLU A 142 20.18 -12.84 -5.03
N ILE A 143 18.88 -13.16 -5.10
CA ILE A 143 18.23 -14.12 -4.21
C ILE A 143 18.81 -15.53 -4.42
N ALA A 144 19.01 -15.94 -5.67
CA ALA A 144 19.63 -17.23 -5.97
C ALA A 144 21.07 -17.30 -5.44
N ALA A 145 21.85 -16.23 -5.61
CA ALA A 145 23.20 -16.14 -5.07
C ALA A 145 23.21 -16.16 -3.54
N MET A 146 22.30 -15.43 -2.89
CA MET A 146 22.17 -15.40 -1.42
C MET A 146 21.80 -16.77 -0.86
N LYS A 147 20.86 -17.49 -1.50
CA LYS A 147 20.51 -18.85 -1.12
C LYS A 147 21.70 -19.80 -1.26
N ALA A 148 22.38 -19.77 -2.41
CA ALA A 148 23.55 -20.62 -2.63
C ALA A 148 24.69 -20.31 -1.65
N GLN A 149 24.86 -19.06 -1.25
CA GLN A 149 25.83 -18.68 -0.22
C GLN A 149 25.39 -19.15 1.17
N ALA A 150 24.13 -18.96 1.54
CA ALA A 150 23.59 -19.43 2.81
C ALA A 150 23.69 -20.94 2.96
N ASP A 151 23.43 -21.72 1.89
CA ASP A 151 23.56 -23.18 1.91
C ASP A 151 25.02 -23.61 2.12
N LYS A 152 25.97 -22.92 1.49
CA LYS A 152 27.41 -23.16 1.69
C LYS A 152 27.87 -22.82 3.10
N ASP A 153 27.43 -21.67 3.60
CA ASP A 153 27.78 -21.20 4.95
C ASP A 153 27.17 -22.13 6.01
N ALA A 154 25.92 -22.56 5.83
CA ALA A 154 25.28 -23.54 6.71
C ALA A 154 26.02 -24.88 6.74
N ALA A 155 26.47 -25.39 5.58
CA ALA A 155 27.24 -26.63 5.53
C ALA A 155 28.63 -26.48 6.21
N ALA A 156 29.29 -25.34 6.02
CA ALA A 156 30.56 -25.05 6.67
C ALA A 156 30.41 -24.89 8.19
N ASP A 157 29.37 -24.21 8.65
CA ASP A 157 29.06 -24.05 10.06
C ASP A 157 28.66 -25.37 10.71
N GLU A 158 27.87 -26.20 10.04
CA GLU A 158 27.54 -27.54 10.52
C GLU A 158 28.82 -28.38 10.73
N ALA A 159 29.75 -28.36 9.78
CA ALA A 159 31.03 -29.06 9.91
C ALA A 159 31.88 -28.51 11.08
N ARG A 160 31.94 -27.19 11.22
CA ARG A 160 32.69 -26.52 12.29
C ARG A 160 32.11 -26.83 13.67
N ILE A 161 30.79 -26.76 13.81
CA ILE A 161 30.09 -27.07 15.07
C ILE A 161 30.26 -28.53 15.43
N LYS A 162 30.13 -29.46 14.47
CA LYS A 162 30.38 -30.88 14.73
C LYS A 162 31.80 -31.13 15.22
N ALA A 163 32.79 -30.50 14.59
CA ALA A 163 34.19 -30.62 15.00
C ALA A 163 34.40 -30.09 16.44
N SER A 164 33.88 -28.90 16.76
CA SER A 164 34.02 -28.33 18.12
C SER A 164 33.28 -29.17 19.17
N VAL A 165 32.11 -29.71 18.83
CA VAL A 165 31.34 -30.58 19.75
C VAL A 165 32.08 -31.89 20.03
N GLU A 166 32.70 -32.52 19.03
CA GLU A 166 33.49 -33.73 19.27
C GLU A 166 34.74 -33.44 20.10
N GLU A 167 35.41 -32.30 19.89
CA GLU A 167 36.54 -31.87 20.73
C GLU A 167 36.10 -31.62 22.18
N GLU A 168 35.00 -30.89 22.38
CA GLU A 168 34.44 -30.65 23.71
C GLU A 168 34.02 -31.94 24.41
N LYS A 169 33.39 -32.87 23.68
CA LYS A 169 33.05 -34.19 24.18
C LYS A 169 34.29 -34.95 24.65
N HIS A 170 35.36 -34.98 23.87
CA HIS A 170 36.62 -35.61 24.27
C HIS A 170 37.21 -34.96 25.53
N LYS A 171 37.16 -33.62 25.62
CA LYS A 171 37.63 -32.88 26.79
C LYS A 171 36.81 -33.20 28.04
N ILE A 172 35.48 -33.25 27.92
CA ILE A 172 34.57 -33.61 29.02
C ILE A 172 34.83 -35.03 29.49
N LEU A 173 34.97 -35.99 28.57
CA LEU A 173 35.27 -37.38 28.93
C LEU A 173 36.60 -37.49 29.69
N THR A 174 37.65 -36.83 29.18
CA THR A 174 38.97 -36.85 29.84
C THR A 174 38.91 -36.23 31.23
N ALA A 175 38.20 -35.09 31.39
CA ALA A 175 38.03 -34.45 32.68
C ALA A 175 37.24 -35.33 33.66
N ALA A 176 36.15 -35.96 33.19
CA ALA A 176 35.34 -36.87 33.99
C ALA A 176 36.13 -38.12 34.42
N GLU A 177 36.94 -38.71 33.53
CA GLU A 177 37.81 -39.83 33.86
C GLU A 177 38.84 -39.46 34.94
N GLN A 178 39.45 -38.29 34.83
CA GLN A 178 40.39 -37.77 35.83
C GLN A 178 39.71 -37.53 37.18
N GLU A 179 38.50 -36.95 37.18
CA GLU A 179 37.73 -36.69 38.39
C GLU A 179 37.30 -38.00 39.07
N ILE A 180 36.81 -38.98 38.31
CA ILE A 180 36.46 -40.31 38.82
C ILE A 180 37.70 -41.00 39.40
N ALA A 181 38.84 -40.94 38.70
CA ALA A 181 40.08 -41.54 39.19
C ALA A 181 40.50 -40.91 40.53
N ALA A 182 40.52 -39.57 40.62
CA ALA A 182 40.86 -38.85 41.84
C ALA A 182 39.89 -39.16 42.99
N ALA A 183 38.58 -39.15 42.73
CA ALA A 183 37.55 -39.49 43.69
C ALA A 183 37.69 -40.95 44.18
N SER A 184 38.01 -41.89 43.28
CA SER A 184 38.21 -43.30 43.64
C SER A 184 39.42 -43.50 44.55
N VAL A 185 40.52 -42.78 44.31
CA VAL A 185 41.71 -42.83 45.17
C VAL A 185 41.42 -42.22 46.53
N LEU A 186 40.70 -41.09 46.57
CA LEU A 186 40.26 -40.46 47.81
C LEU A 186 39.35 -41.39 48.62
N ALA A 187 38.35 -42.00 48.00
CA ALA A 187 37.44 -42.93 48.65
C ALA A 187 38.18 -44.17 49.21
N LYS A 188 39.12 -44.74 48.45
CA LYS A 188 39.98 -45.84 48.92
C LYS A 188 40.80 -45.44 50.14
N ARG A 189 41.41 -44.25 50.13
CA ARG A 189 42.18 -43.73 51.27
C ARG A 189 41.30 -43.53 52.51
N GLN A 190 40.09 -43.00 52.33
CA GLN A 190 39.12 -42.84 53.43
C GLN A 190 38.72 -44.19 54.03
N LEU A 191 38.44 -45.19 53.19
CA LEU A 191 38.13 -46.55 53.66
C LEU A 191 39.30 -47.20 54.41
N GLN A 192 40.54 -47.01 53.93
CA GLN A 192 41.73 -47.50 54.62
C GLN A 192 41.93 -46.83 55.98
N ALA A 193 41.76 -45.50 56.05
CA ALA A 193 41.87 -44.76 57.30
C ALA A 193 40.82 -45.22 58.32
N TYR A 194 39.56 -45.36 57.88
CA TYR A 194 38.46 -45.85 58.73
C TYR A 194 38.70 -47.28 59.23
N ALA A 195 39.19 -48.18 58.36
CA ALA A 195 39.52 -49.54 58.76
C ALA A 195 40.68 -49.60 59.76
N ALA A 196 41.70 -48.74 59.60
CA ALA A 196 42.82 -48.63 60.53
C ALA A 196 42.35 -48.13 61.90
N GLU A 197 41.50 -47.11 61.94
CA GLU A 197 40.88 -46.59 63.17
C GLU A 197 40.08 -47.68 63.89
N LEU A 198 39.22 -48.41 63.16
CA LEU A 198 38.46 -49.53 63.72
C LEU A 198 39.36 -50.65 64.27
N ALA A 199 40.47 -50.96 63.58
CA ALA A 199 41.42 -51.96 64.02
C ALA A 199 42.16 -51.52 65.31
N ILE A 200 42.55 -50.26 65.39
CA ILE A 200 43.16 -49.67 66.60
C ILE A 200 42.15 -49.72 67.77
N ASP A 201 40.89 -49.32 67.54
CA ASP A 201 39.84 -49.38 68.54
C ASP A 201 39.61 -50.81 69.05
N GLN A 202 39.57 -51.80 68.16
CA GLN A 202 39.43 -53.21 68.55
C GLN A 202 40.66 -53.72 69.29
N ALA A 203 41.87 -53.34 68.87
CA ALA A 203 43.10 -53.70 69.55
C ALA A 203 43.14 -53.10 70.96
N ALA A 204 42.80 -51.81 71.11
CA ALA A 204 42.74 -51.13 72.40
C ALA A 204 41.76 -51.81 73.37
N ARG A 205 40.60 -52.26 72.88
CA ARG A 205 39.62 -53.02 73.70
C ARG A 205 40.13 -54.40 74.12
N LYS A 206 40.96 -55.06 73.29
CA LYS A 206 41.51 -56.39 73.58
C LYS A 206 42.83 -56.35 74.36
N LEU A 207 43.45 -55.18 74.49
CA LEU A 207 44.74 -55.01 75.14
C LEU A 207 44.58 -55.10 76.66
N VAL A 208 44.98 -56.24 77.23
CA VAL A 208 45.02 -56.45 78.69
C VAL A 208 46.47 -56.27 79.15
N VAL A 209 46.75 -55.18 79.86
CA VAL A 209 48.09 -54.91 80.41
C VAL A 209 48.23 -55.65 81.75
N THR A 210 49.12 -56.65 81.77
CA THR A 210 49.53 -57.35 82.99
C THR A 210 50.85 -56.77 83.50
N ALA A 211 51.16 -56.95 84.79
CA ALA A 211 52.39 -56.46 85.41
C ALA A 211 53.68 -57.06 84.79
N GLU A 212 53.59 -58.24 84.18
CA GLU A 212 54.70 -58.87 83.46
C GLU A 212 54.96 -58.20 82.11
N THR A 213 53.90 -57.91 81.33
CA THR A 213 53.99 -57.19 80.06
C THR A 213 54.57 -55.80 80.24
N ASP A 214 54.20 -55.08 81.32
CA ASP A 214 54.72 -53.75 81.62
C ASP A 214 56.23 -53.74 81.89
N ARG A 215 56.74 -54.71 82.67
CA ARG A 215 58.18 -54.87 82.90
C ARG A 215 58.96 -55.14 81.61
N LEU A 216 58.42 -55.99 80.73
CA LEU A 216 59.03 -56.27 79.42
C LEU A 216 59.05 -55.03 78.52
N LEU A 217 58.00 -54.22 78.53
CA LEU A 217 57.94 -52.96 77.77
C LEU A 217 58.97 -51.95 78.27
N VAL A 218 59.11 -51.78 79.58
CA VAL A 218 60.11 -50.87 80.17
C VAL A 218 61.53 -51.32 79.83
N GLN A 219 61.82 -52.62 79.91
CA GLN A 219 63.13 -53.17 79.54
C GLN A 219 63.43 -52.98 78.04
N ALA A 220 62.46 -53.25 77.17
CA ALA A 220 62.61 -53.07 75.72
C ALA A 220 62.80 -51.59 75.34
N PHE A 221 62.07 -50.69 76.00
CA PHE A 221 62.22 -49.24 75.81
C PHE A 221 63.61 -48.75 76.24
N ALA A 222 64.08 -49.17 77.42
CA ALA A 222 65.42 -48.85 77.91
C ALA A 222 66.52 -49.38 76.97
N ALA A 223 66.35 -50.59 76.43
CA ALA A 223 67.26 -51.16 75.43
C ALA A 223 67.28 -50.37 74.11
N ARG A 224 66.12 -49.86 73.66
CA ARG A 224 66.03 -49.03 72.46
C ARG A 224 66.68 -47.66 72.66
N LEU A 225 66.51 -47.04 73.82
CA LEU A 225 67.11 -45.74 74.15
C LEU A 225 68.65 -45.81 74.19
N THR A 226 69.20 -46.93 74.69
CA THR A 226 70.63 -47.19 74.72
C THR A 226 71.20 -47.58 73.35
N GLY A 227 70.39 -48.20 72.48
CA GLY A 227 70.75 -48.51 71.08
C GLY A 227 70.68 -47.33 70.11
N ASP A 228 69.79 -46.34 70.33
CA ASP A 228 69.71 -45.13 69.50
C ASP A 228 70.78 -44.09 69.87
N SER A 229 71.15 -44.01 71.15
CA SER A 229 72.25 -43.15 71.64
C SER A 229 73.63 -43.58 71.11
N THR A 230 73.76 -44.80 70.59
CA THR A 230 74.98 -45.28 69.91
C THR A 230 75.00 -45.02 68.40
N LYS A 231 73.85 -44.69 67.77
CA LYS A 231 73.75 -44.37 66.32
C LYS A 231 73.71 -42.88 66.00
N GLY A 232 73.35 -42.01 66.94
CA GLY A 232 73.31 -40.54 66.75
C GLY A 232 74.66 -39.82 66.85
N GLY A 233 75.78 -40.53 66.98
CA GLY A 233 77.14 -39.97 67.18
C GLY A 233 78.06 -39.99 65.95
N GLN A 234 77.53 -40.28 64.76
CA GLN A 234 78.28 -40.20 63.50
C GLN A 234 77.47 -39.40 62.48
N ASN A 235 77.59 -38.07 62.54
CA ASN A 235 77.62 -37.11 61.44
C ASN A 235 77.79 -35.70 62.03
#